data_AF-A0A1F6V4E2-F1
#
_entry.id   AF-A0A1F6V4E2-F1
#
_cell.length_a   1.000
_cell.length_b   1.000
_cell.length_c   1.000
_cell.angle_alpha   90.00
_cell.angle_beta   90.00
_cell.angle_gamma   90.00
#
_symmetry.space_group_name_H-M   'P 1'
#
loop_
_entity.id
_entity.type
_entity.pdbx_description
1 polymer ?
#
loop_
_entity_poly.entity_id
_entity_poly.type
_entity_poly.pdbx_seq_one_letter_code
_entity_poly.pdbx_strand_id
1 'polypeptide(L)'
;MAHVLPTVMRMRSNIDLVFSRYVGPISSELGAEEFDRWRDEGEVGPKGLHRYITRLARYISEDDRRREFMGYASRCIQLLSVARN
;
A
#
# COMPACT_ATOMS: atom_id res chain seq x y z
N MET A 1 19.91 6.74 -2.80
CA MET A 1 18.76 5.96 -2.32
C MET A 1 17.68 6.92 -1.87
N ALA A 2 16.47 6.83 -2.42
CA ALA A 2 15.37 7.69 -2.00
C ALA A 2 14.90 7.28 -0.60
N HIS A 3 14.94 8.19 0.36
CA HIS A 3 14.50 7.93 1.72
C HIS A 3 12.97 8.09 1.83
N VAL A 4 12.29 7.00 2.13
CA VAL A 4 10.84 7.00 2.40
C VAL A 4 10.60 7.60 3.78
N LEU A 5 9.67 8.56 3.88
CA LEU A 5 9.34 9.18 5.17
C LEU A 5 8.77 8.14 6.16
N PRO A 6 9.09 8.21 7.47
CA PRO A 6 8.59 7.26 8.46
C PRO A 6 7.05 7.13 8.49
N THR A 7 6.34 8.23 8.29
CA THR A 7 4.87 8.24 8.19
C THR A 7 4.38 7.42 6.99
N VAL A 8 5.07 7.52 5.86
CA VAL A 8 4.75 6.77 4.63
C VAL A 8 5.00 5.28 4.85
N MET A 9 6.09 4.91 5.55
CA MET A 9 6.34 3.52 5.95
C MET A 9 5.25 2.95 6.85
N ARG A 10 4.78 3.73 7.83
CA ARG A 10 3.66 3.31 8.70
C ARG A 10 2.37 3.09 7.91
N MET A 11 2.05 4.00 6.98
CA MET A 11 0.89 3.85 6.10
C MET A 11 1.01 2.60 5.22
N ARG A 12 2.19 2.35 4.65
CA ARG A 12 2.48 1.13 3.90
C ARG A 12 2.23 -0.12 4.75
N SER A 13 2.77 -0.20 5.95
CA SER A 13 2.56 -1.37 6.82
C SER A 13 1.08 -1.62 7.10
N ASN A 14 0.27 -0.57 7.28
CA ASN A 14 -1.18 -0.72 7.43
C ASN A 14 -1.85 -1.22 6.13
N ILE A 15 -1.40 -0.74 4.97
CA ILE A 15 -1.86 -1.23 3.66
C ILE A 15 -1.50 -2.72 3.49
N ASP A 16 -0.29 -3.13 3.87
CA ASP A 16 0.17 -4.52 3.78
C ASP A 16 -0.65 -5.45 4.69
N LEU A 17 -1.03 -4.98 5.89
CA LEU A 17 -1.92 -5.70 6.80
C LEU A 17 -3.34 -5.85 6.24
N VAL A 18 -3.82 -4.88 5.47
CA VAL A 18 -5.10 -5.01 4.76
C VAL A 18 -4.95 -6.00 3.61
N PHE A 19 -3.88 -5.88 2.82
CA PHE A 19 -3.59 -6.72 1.66
C PHE A 19 -3.46 -8.21 2.03
N SER A 20 -2.85 -8.54 3.18
CA SER A 20 -2.70 -9.92 3.64
C SER A 20 -4.02 -10.65 3.83
N ARG A 21 -5.11 -9.94 4.14
CA ARG A 21 -6.46 -10.51 4.25
C ARG A 21 -7.02 -10.98 2.91
N TYR A 22 -6.50 -10.45 1.81
CA TYR A 22 -6.97 -10.76 0.46
C TYR A 22 -6.16 -11.86 -0.21
N VAL A 23 -4.85 -11.85 -0.05
CA VAL A 23 -3.94 -12.77 -0.76
C VAL A 23 -3.28 -13.81 0.16
N GLY A 24 -3.47 -13.71 1.47
CA GLY A 24 -2.94 -14.67 2.43
C GLY A 24 -1.41 -14.56 2.60
N PRO A 25 -0.72 -15.68 2.92
CA PRO A 25 0.68 -15.68 3.35
C PRO A 25 1.70 -15.08 2.37
N ILE A 26 1.42 -15.09 1.07
CA ILE A 26 2.31 -14.54 0.04
C ILE A 26 2.35 -13.00 0.03
N SER A 27 1.47 -12.33 0.80
CA SER A 27 1.37 -10.87 0.84
C SER A 27 2.68 -10.17 1.17
N SER A 28 3.52 -10.79 2.02
CA SER A 28 4.79 -10.20 2.45
C SER A 28 5.80 -10.11 1.30
N GLU A 29 5.87 -11.15 0.47
CA GLU A 29 6.79 -11.21 -0.66
C GLU A 29 6.33 -10.23 -1.75
N LEU A 30 5.06 -10.29 -2.14
CA LEU A 30 4.48 -9.39 -3.14
C LEU A 30 4.55 -7.91 -2.71
N GLY A 31 4.29 -7.63 -1.43
CA GLY A 31 4.41 -6.29 -0.87
C GLY A 31 5.85 -5.79 -0.77
N ALA A 32 6.82 -6.68 -0.59
CA ALA A 32 8.24 -6.32 -0.63
C ALA A 32 8.68 -6.00 -2.07
N GLU A 33 8.33 -6.85 -3.04
CA GLU A 33 8.66 -6.63 -4.45
C GLU A 33 8.10 -5.30 -4.98
N GLU A 34 6.82 -5.02 -4.71
CA GLU A 34 6.20 -3.78 -5.18
C GLU A 34 6.75 -2.54 -4.48
N PHE A 35 7.20 -2.68 -3.24
CA PHE A 35 7.87 -1.60 -2.52
C PHE A 35 9.27 -1.32 -3.06
N ASP A 36 10.04 -2.35 -3.38
CA ASP A 36 11.36 -2.18 -3.99
C ASP A 36 11.25 -1.50 -5.37
N ARG A 37 10.31 -1.95 -6.22
CA ARG A 37 10.00 -1.28 -7.50
C ARG A 37 9.62 0.18 -7.31
N TRP A 38 8.77 0.46 -6.32
CA TRP A 38 8.35 1.82 -6.03
C TRP A 38 9.52 2.70 -5.54
N ARG A 39 10.40 2.18 -4.67
CA ARG A 39 11.59 2.89 -4.20
C ARG A 39 12.54 3.23 -5.36
N ASP A 40 12.72 2.29 -6.28
CA ASP A 40 13.63 2.45 -7.41
C ASP A 40 13.12 3.47 -8.45
N GLU A 41 11.79 3.66 -8.53
CA GLU A 41 11.16 4.74 -9.33
C GLU A 41 11.33 6.15 -8.73
N GLY A 42 11.80 6.27 -7.49
CA GLY A 42 12.12 7.55 -6.84
C GLY A 42 10.91 8.35 -6.30
N GLU A 43 9.67 7.92 -6.53
CA GLU A 43 8.46 8.61 -6.07
C GLU A 43 8.03 8.23 -4.62
N VAL A 44 8.93 8.28 -3.65
CA VAL A 44 8.73 7.78 -2.26
C VAL A 44 7.82 8.64 -1.34
N GLY A 45 7.02 9.55 -1.92
CA GLY A 45 6.12 10.45 -1.19
C GLY A 45 4.71 9.87 -0.98
N PRO A 46 3.80 10.62 -0.31
CA PRO A 46 2.41 10.18 -0.07
C PRO A 46 1.63 9.82 -1.34
N LYS A 47 1.91 10.49 -2.47
CA LYS A 47 1.32 10.16 -3.77
C LYS A 47 1.68 8.75 -4.25
N GLY A 48 2.86 8.24 -3.87
CA GLY A 48 3.31 6.90 -4.18
C GLY A 48 2.49 5.80 -3.52
N LEU A 49 1.83 6.07 -2.38
CA LEU A 49 0.98 5.10 -1.70
C LEU A 49 -0.26 4.71 -2.51
N HIS A 50 -0.87 5.64 -3.23
CA HIS A 50 -1.99 5.31 -4.12
C HIS A 50 -1.54 4.41 -5.28
N ARG A 51 -0.35 4.68 -5.85
CA ARG A 51 0.23 3.82 -6.89
C ARG A 51 0.54 2.43 -6.34
N TYR A 52 1.10 2.35 -5.13
CA TYR A 52 1.37 1.11 -4.42
C TYR A 52 0.10 0.27 -4.22
N ILE A 53 -0.99 0.89 -3.73
CA ILE A 53 -2.31 0.21 -3.60
C ILE A 53 -2.78 -0.33 -4.95
N THR A 54 -2.70 0.46 -6.02
CA THR A 54 -3.11 0.02 -7.36
C THR A 54 -2.28 -1.15 -7.87
N ARG A 55 -0.99 -1.23 -7.53
CA ARG A 55 -0.13 -2.35 -7.90
C ARG A 55 -0.50 -3.61 -7.13
N LEU A 56 -0.66 -3.51 -5.80
CA LEU A 56 -1.10 -4.62 -4.97
C LEU A 56 -2.47 -5.19 -5.41
N ALA A 57 -3.38 -4.32 -5.82
CA ALA A 57 -4.70 -4.71 -6.30
C ALA A 57 -4.67 -5.66 -7.52
N ARG A 58 -3.57 -5.67 -8.29
CA ARG A 58 -3.39 -6.57 -9.45
C ARG A 58 -3.28 -8.04 -9.05
N TYR A 59 -2.87 -8.32 -7.81
CA TYR A 59 -2.79 -9.68 -7.27
C TYR A 59 -4.15 -10.22 -6.78
N ILE A 60 -5.21 -9.40 -6.82
CA ILE A 60 -6.57 -9.80 -6.42
C ILE A 60 -7.40 -9.99 -7.69
N SER A 61 -7.69 -11.25 -8.04
CA SER A 61 -8.38 -11.60 -9.28
C SER A 61 -9.86 -11.21 -9.30
N GLU A 62 -10.53 -11.31 -8.15
CA GLU A 62 -11.96 -11.02 -8.01
C GLU A 62 -12.20 -9.50 -7.95
N ASP A 63 -13.01 -8.95 -8.86
CA ASP A 63 -13.22 -7.51 -8.99
C ASP A 63 -13.87 -6.88 -7.74
N ASP A 64 -14.79 -7.58 -7.09
CA ASP A 64 -15.44 -7.10 -5.86
C ASP A 64 -14.45 -7.01 -4.70
N ARG A 65 -13.63 -8.05 -4.51
CA ARG A 65 -12.58 -8.06 -3.49
C ARG A 65 -11.49 -7.03 -3.80
N ARG A 66 -11.17 -6.81 -5.08
CA ARG A 66 -10.23 -5.77 -5.51
C ARG A 66 -10.75 -4.38 -5.14
N ARG A 67 -12.02 -4.09 -5.44
CA ARG A 67 -12.67 -2.83 -5.07
C ARG A 67 -12.71 -2.63 -3.55
N GLU A 68 -13.03 -3.68 -2.80
CA GLU A 68 -13.07 -3.65 -1.34
C GLU A 68 -11.68 -3.36 -0.74
N PHE A 69 -10.65 -4.08 -1.21
CA PHE A 69 -9.26 -3.85 -0.84
C PHE A 69 -8.84 -2.40 -1.08
N MET A 70 -9.08 -1.88 -2.28
CA MET A 70 -8.72 -0.50 -2.63
C MET A 70 -9.42 0.51 -1.71
N GLY A 71 -10.68 0.25 -1.33
CA GLY A 71 -11.42 1.06 -0.36
C GLY A 71 -10.79 1.07 1.03
N TYR A 72 -10.51 -0.10 1.61
CA TYR A 72 -9.89 -0.17 2.94
C TYR A 72 -8.45 0.37 2.94
N ALA A 73 -7.65 0.03 1.94
CA ALA A 73 -6.27 0.48 1.84
C ALA A 73 -6.18 2.01 1.68
N SER A 74 -7.11 2.63 0.93
CA SER A 74 -7.15 4.09 0.80
C SER A 74 -7.47 4.80 2.12
N ARG A 75 -8.27 4.19 3.01
CA ARG A 75 -8.54 4.74 4.34
C ARG A 75 -7.32 4.77 5.24
N CYS A 76 -6.35 3.86 5.04
CA CYS A 76 -5.08 3.87 5.78
C CYS A 76 -4.26 5.14 5.52
N ILE A 77 -4.47 5.79 4.38
CA ILE A 77 -3.84 7.08 4.02
C ILE A 77 -4.60 8.24 4.70
N GLN A 78 -5.94 8.19 4.70
CA GLN A 78 -6.79 9.28 5.21
C GLN A 78 -6.77 9.41 6.74
N LEU A 79 -6.83 8.31 7.49
CA LEU A 79 -6.95 8.33 8.96
C LEU A 79 -5.78 9.04 9.67
N LEU A 80 -4.58 8.99 9.09
CA LEU A 80 -3.39 9.64 9.65
C LEU A 80 -3.18 11.07 9.13
N SER A 81 -3.91 11.47 8.08
CA SER A 81 -3.95 12.88 7.64
C SER A 81 -4.82 13.73 8.57
N VAL A 82 -5.83 13.13 9.22
CA VAL A 82 -6.74 13.83 10.15
C VAL A 82 -6.14 13.93 11.55
N ALA A 83 -5.38 12.94 12.01
CA ALA A 83 -4.70 12.96 13.32
C ALA A 83 -3.54 13.98 13.43
N ARG A 84 -3.30 14.78 12.38
CA ARG A 84 -2.26 15.81 12.30
C ARG A 84 -2.82 17.25 12.28
N ASN A 85 -4.14 17.42 12.42
CA ASN A 85 -4.80 18.71 12.63
C ASN A 85 -5.21 18.88 14.09
#